data_AF-A0A091G971-F1
#
_entry.id   AF-A0A091G971-F1
#
_cell.length_a   1.000
_cell.length_b   1.000
_cell.length_c   1.000
_cell.angle_alpha   90.00
_cell.angle_beta   90.00
_cell.angle_gamma   90.00
#
_symmetry.space_group_name_H-M   'P 1'
#
loop_
_entity.id
_entity.type
_entity.pdbx_description
1 polymer ?
#
loop_
_entity_poly.entity_id
_entity_poly.type
_entity_poly.pdbx_seq_one_letter_code
_entity_poly.pdbx_strand_id
1 'polypeptide(L)'
;LFPYSFTYVPILPAQLLEVLSTPTPFIIGIHSVFQSETQELRDLARLDPWMEGRKALQRDLAGLDPWMEGRKTFPLELRVLCAFSAQVLDPELEVADLAFPPSTISASSLKMQDKEIRAVFLRLFAQLLQGYRWCLHIIRIHPEPVIRFHKVR
;
A
#
# COMPACT_ATOMS: atom_id res chain seq x y z
N LEU A 1 2.12 -5.59 12.35
CA LEU A 1 2.25 -4.94 11.03
C LEU A 1 3.63 -5.24 10.47
N PHE A 2 3.77 -5.29 9.16
CA PHE A 2 5.05 -5.56 8.49
C PHE A 2 5.90 -4.28 8.53
N PRO A 3 6.98 -4.23 9.33
CA PRO A 3 7.82 -3.04 9.37
C PRO A 3 8.56 -2.91 8.04
N TYR A 4 8.61 -1.68 7.52
CA TYR A 4 9.48 -1.38 6.39
C TYR A 4 10.93 -1.58 6.83
N SER A 5 11.66 -2.43 6.12
CA SER A 5 12.99 -2.91 6.54
C SER A 5 14.15 -2.18 5.87
N PHE A 6 13.86 -1.24 4.97
CA PHE A 6 14.88 -0.46 4.27
C PHE A 6 14.88 1.01 4.70
N THR A 7 15.59 1.85 3.97
CA THR A 7 15.80 3.27 4.28
C THR A 7 14.50 4.06 4.25
N TYR A 8 14.14 4.64 5.39
CA TYR A 8 12.99 5.53 5.53
C TYR A 8 13.46 6.91 5.99
N VAL A 9 13.30 7.93 5.13
CA VAL A 9 13.66 9.32 5.43
C VAL A 9 12.45 10.21 5.14
N PRO A 10 11.69 10.65 6.15
CA PRO A 10 10.47 11.44 5.94
C PRO A 10 10.67 12.72 5.12
N ILE A 11 11.81 13.40 5.29
CA ILE A 11 12.20 14.60 4.55
C ILE A 11 13.71 14.56 4.31
N LEU A 12 14.13 14.50 3.05
CA LEU A 12 15.53 14.49 2.65
C LEU A 12 16.09 15.91 2.56
N PRO A 13 17.22 16.22 3.22
CA PRO A 13 17.96 17.45 2.99
C PRO A 13 18.52 17.52 1.58
N ALA A 14 18.58 18.72 1.00
CA ALA A 14 19.02 18.96 -0.37
C ALA A 14 20.44 18.44 -0.66
N GLN A 15 21.31 18.43 0.35
CA GLN A 15 22.71 18.00 0.22
C GLN A 15 22.85 16.48 -0.03
N LEU A 16 21.78 15.70 0.20
CA LEU A 16 21.80 14.23 0.13
C LEU A 16 20.98 13.68 -1.04
N LEU A 17 20.67 14.50 -2.05
CA LEU A 17 19.93 14.05 -3.24
C LEU A 17 20.59 12.88 -3.98
N GLU A 18 21.92 12.72 -3.85
CA GLU A 18 22.66 11.58 -4.40
C GLU A 18 22.17 10.21 -3.90
N VAL A 19 21.60 10.15 -2.69
CA VAL A 19 21.06 8.92 -2.08
C VAL A 19 19.91 8.34 -2.91
N LEU A 20 19.24 9.15 -3.73
CA LEU A 20 18.14 8.72 -4.59
C LEU A 20 18.61 7.83 -5.76
N SER A 21 19.90 7.83 -6.08
CA SER A 21 20.49 6.95 -7.09
C SER A 21 20.90 5.59 -6.53
N THR A 22 20.62 5.32 -5.25
CA THR A 22 20.97 4.04 -4.63
C THR A 22 20.08 2.91 -5.14
N PRO A 23 20.63 1.71 -5.41
CA PRO A 23 19.86 0.57 -5.90
C PRO A 23 19.03 -0.11 -4.78
N THR A 24 19.24 0.28 -3.53
CA THR A 24 18.50 -0.23 -2.39
C THR A 24 17.11 0.39 -2.33
N PRO A 25 16.04 -0.39 -2.10
CA PRO A 25 14.71 0.17 -1.91
C PRO A 25 14.70 1.22 -0.81
N PHE A 26 13.97 2.33 -1.01
CA PHE A 26 13.82 3.37 0.00
C PHE A 26 12.42 4.00 -0.06
N ILE A 27 12.03 4.65 1.03
CA ILE A 27 10.89 5.56 1.09
C ILE A 27 11.43 6.89 1.60
N ILE A 28 11.47 7.89 0.71
CA ILE A 28 12.07 9.19 0.99
C ILE A 28 11.13 10.31 0.58
N GLY A 29 10.85 11.25 1.49
CA GLY A 29 10.11 12.46 1.15
C GLY A 29 11.04 13.56 0.65
N ILE A 30 10.66 14.20 -0.45
CA ILE A 30 11.46 15.26 -1.09
C ILE A 30 10.57 16.50 -1.22
N HIS A 31 11.14 17.67 -0.94
CA HIS A 31 10.43 18.91 -1.14
C HIS A 31 10.22 19.18 -2.64
N SER A 32 9.05 19.71 -3.03
CA SER A 32 8.67 19.92 -4.43
C SER A 32 9.62 20.83 -5.22
N VAL A 33 10.38 21.69 -4.54
CA VAL A 33 11.43 22.52 -5.15
C VAL A 33 12.49 21.69 -5.88
N PHE A 34 12.76 20.46 -5.42
CA PHE A 34 13.76 19.56 -6.03
C PHE A 34 13.16 18.59 -7.05
N GLN A 35 11.94 18.85 -7.55
CA GLN A 35 11.25 17.96 -8.50
C GLN A 35 12.01 17.88 -9.84
N SER A 36 12.63 18.97 -10.30
CA SER A 36 13.44 18.99 -11.52
C SER A 36 14.66 18.07 -11.44
N GLU A 37 15.36 18.10 -10.31
CA GLU A 37 16.59 17.37 -10.04
C GLU A 37 16.33 15.87 -9.90
N THR A 38 15.11 15.50 -9.52
CA THR A 38 14.70 14.10 -9.44
C THR A 38 14.14 13.57 -10.76
N GLN A 39 13.91 14.43 -11.77
CA GLN A 39 13.19 14.08 -12.99
C GLN A 39 13.87 12.96 -13.80
N GLU A 40 15.19 12.90 -13.76
CA GLU A 40 16.01 11.96 -14.54
C GLU A 40 16.04 10.53 -13.97
N LEU A 41 15.54 10.32 -12.76
CA LEU A 41 15.57 9.03 -12.07
C LEU A 41 14.45 8.11 -12.60
N ARG A 42 14.81 7.16 -13.47
CA ARG A 42 13.87 6.33 -14.24
C ARG A 42 13.22 5.18 -13.45
N ASP A 43 13.85 4.73 -12.36
CA ASP A 43 13.41 3.54 -11.61
C ASP A 43 12.74 3.89 -10.27
N LEU A 44 12.27 5.13 -10.12
CA LEU A 44 11.60 5.61 -8.92
C LEU A 44 10.11 5.80 -9.15
N ALA A 45 9.30 5.10 -8.37
CA ALA A 45 7.88 5.41 -8.23
C ALA A 45 7.72 6.72 -7.44
N ARG A 46 7.18 7.75 -8.09
CA ARG A 46 6.98 9.09 -7.52
C ARG A 46 5.50 9.32 -7.24
N LEU A 47 5.22 9.69 -6.00
CA LEU A 47 3.90 10.11 -5.59
C LEU A 47 3.91 11.62 -5.37
N ASP A 48 3.40 12.38 -6.35
CA ASP A 48 3.14 13.81 -6.17
C ASP A 48 1.89 13.99 -5.28
N PRO A 49 1.99 14.55 -4.06
CA PRO A 49 0.87 14.63 -3.12
C PRO A 49 -0.30 15.50 -3.61
N TRP A 50 -0.04 16.38 -4.59
CA TRP A 50 -1.01 17.29 -5.19
C TRP A 50 -1.69 16.72 -6.43
N MET A 51 -1.17 15.62 -6.99
CA MET A 51 -1.84 14.89 -8.05
C MET A 51 -2.89 13.99 -7.39
N GLU A 52 -4.15 14.15 -7.78
CA GLU A 52 -5.26 13.26 -7.37
C GLU A 52 -4.77 11.81 -7.39
N GLY A 53 -4.83 11.11 -6.25
CA GLY A 53 -4.12 9.84 -6.01
C GLY A 53 -4.30 8.75 -7.07
N ARG A 54 -5.34 8.81 -7.90
CA ARG A 54 -5.54 7.95 -9.08
C ARG A 54 -4.56 8.23 -10.23
N LYS A 55 -4.27 9.51 -10.55
CA LYS A 55 -3.40 9.88 -11.67
C LYS A 55 -1.93 9.61 -11.37
N ALA A 56 -1.53 9.70 -10.09
CA ALA A 56 -0.19 9.36 -9.65
C ALA A 56 0.07 7.85 -9.66
N LEU A 57 -0.89 7.04 -9.18
CA LEU A 57 -0.78 5.57 -9.20
C LEU A 57 -0.73 5.01 -10.64
N GLN A 58 -1.49 5.60 -11.57
CA GLN A 58 -1.65 5.07 -12.92
C GLN A 58 -0.48 5.37 -13.87
N ARG A 59 0.31 6.42 -13.64
CA ARG A 59 1.46 6.74 -14.50
C ARG A 59 2.68 5.85 -14.23
N ASP A 60 2.92 5.47 -12.98
CA ASP A 60 4.12 4.69 -12.63
C ASP A 60 3.90 3.17 -12.72
N LEU A 61 2.65 2.71 -12.63
CA LEU A 61 2.30 1.32 -12.92
C LEU A 61 2.50 0.94 -14.40
N ALA A 62 2.50 1.91 -15.32
CA ALA A 62 2.77 1.66 -16.74
C ALA A 62 4.24 1.27 -17.02
N GLY A 63 5.15 1.51 -16.06
CA GLY A 63 6.56 1.09 -16.09
C GLY A 63 6.87 -0.17 -15.30
N LEU A 64 5.90 -0.73 -14.55
CA LEU A 64 6.06 -2.07 -13.97
C LEU A 64 5.94 -3.11 -15.10
N ASP A 65 6.89 -4.04 -15.14
CA ASP A 65 6.91 -5.16 -16.08
C ASP A 65 5.52 -5.81 -16.27
N PRO A 66 5.16 -6.25 -17.49
CA PRO A 66 3.94 -7.02 -17.79
C PRO A 66 3.76 -8.31 -16.95
N TRP A 67 4.75 -8.69 -16.15
CA TRP A 67 4.70 -9.79 -15.19
C TRP A 67 3.58 -9.65 -14.13
N MET A 68 3.04 -8.45 -13.94
CA MET A 68 1.90 -8.21 -13.03
C MET A 68 0.53 -8.45 -13.68
N GLU A 69 0.43 -8.51 -15.01
CA GLU A 69 -0.82 -8.71 -15.75
C GLU A 69 -1.39 -10.13 -15.57
N GLY A 70 -0.52 -11.11 -15.32
CA GLY A 70 -0.88 -12.52 -15.18
C GLY A 70 -1.23 -12.97 -13.75
N ARG A 71 -0.94 -12.15 -12.72
CA ARG A 71 -1.39 -12.42 -11.35
C ARG A 71 -2.67 -11.64 -11.10
N LYS A 72 -3.63 -12.29 -10.46
CA LYS A 72 -4.91 -11.76 -9.97
C LYS A 72 -4.69 -10.70 -8.85
N THR A 73 -3.87 -9.69 -9.10
CA THR A 73 -3.58 -8.55 -8.21
C THR A 73 -4.54 -7.39 -8.49
N PHE A 74 -5.04 -7.31 -9.73
CA PHE A 74 -6.08 -6.39 -10.19
C PHE A 74 -7.40 -6.38 -9.35
N PRO A 75 -7.85 -7.50 -8.73
CA PRO A 75 -9.01 -7.48 -7.84
C PRO A 75 -8.74 -6.85 -6.45
N LEU A 76 -7.51 -6.89 -5.94
CA LEU A 76 -7.23 -6.56 -4.54
C LEU A 76 -6.99 -5.05 -4.36
N GLU A 77 -6.27 -4.42 -5.29
CA GLU A 77 -6.03 -2.98 -5.32
C GLU A 77 -7.35 -2.20 -5.46
N LEU A 78 -8.21 -2.62 -6.39
CA LEU A 78 -9.55 -2.04 -6.56
C LEU A 78 -10.40 -2.21 -5.30
N ARG A 79 -10.34 -3.37 -4.63
CA ARG A 79 -11.08 -3.62 -3.39
C ARG A 79 -10.65 -2.72 -2.24
N VAL A 80 -9.36 -2.43 -2.11
CA VAL A 80 -8.85 -1.51 -1.08
C VAL A 80 -9.28 -0.10 -1.39
N LEU A 81 -9.14 0.33 -2.65
CA LEU A 81 -9.54 1.66 -3.06
C LEU A 81 -11.04 1.88 -2.86
N CYS A 82 -11.88 0.92 -3.25
CA CYS A 82 -13.32 0.94 -3.03
C CYS A 82 -13.69 0.91 -1.53
N ALA A 83 -13.05 0.07 -0.72
CA ALA A 83 -13.33 0.04 0.72
C ALA A 83 -12.86 1.31 1.41
N PHE A 84 -11.72 1.89 1.00
CA PHE A 84 -11.22 3.13 1.56
C PHE A 84 -12.08 4.33 1.14
N SER A 85 -12.50 4.39 -0.13
CA SER A 85 -13.39 5.44 -0.62
C SER A 85 -14.77 5.33 0.02
N ALA A 86 -15.37 4.14 0.05
CA ALA A 86 -16.75 3.96 0.45
C ALA A 86 -16.95 3.77 1.96
N GLN A 87 -15.95 3.31 2.72
CA GLN A 87 -16.11 3.06 4.18
C GLN A 87 -15.47 4.13 5.05
N VAL A 88 -14.61 5.00 4.49
CA VAL A 88 -13.83 5.95 5.29
C VAL A 88 -13.90 7.37 4.74
N LEU A 89 -13.54 7.58 3.47
CA LEU A 89 -13.45 8.93 2.91
C LEU A 89 -14.82 9.52 2.56
N ASP A 90 -15.68 8.70 1.98
CA ASP A 90 -16.99 9.07 1.48
C ASP A 90 -18.00 7.95 1.79
N PRO A 91 -18.50 7.87 3.04
CA PRO A 91 -19.48 6.87 3.44
C PRO A 91 -20.81 6.95 2.69
N GLU A 92 -21.09 8.09 2.02
CA GLU A 92 -22.30 8.26 1.22
C GLU A 92 -22.23 7.44 -0.07
N LEU A 93 -21.02 7.11 -0.54
CA LEU A 93 -20.81 6.30 -1.72
C LEU A 93 -21.34 4.86 -1.58
N GLU A 94 -21.42 4.29 -0.36
CA GLU A 94 -22.01 2.95 -0.16
C GLU A 94 -23.53 2.92 -0.38
N VAL A 95 -24.20 4.07 -0.25
CA VAL A 95 -25.66 4.16 -0.36
C VAL A 95 -26.11 4.98 -1.57
N ALA A 96 -25.18 5.45 -2.40
CA ALA A 96 -25.47 6.26 -3.58
C ALA A 96 -26.40 5.56 -4.59
N ASP A 97 -26.36 4.23 -4.65
CA ASP A 97 -27.22 3.42 -5.52
C ASP A 97 -28.57 3.03 -4.89
N LEU A 98 -28.80 3.36 -3.61
CA LEU A 98 -30.07 3.08 -2.93
C LEU A 98 -31.11 4.13 -3.33
N ALA A 99 -32.19 3.69 -3.99
CA ALA A 99 -33.32 4.57 -4.34
C ALA A 99 -33.98 5.26 -3.12
N PHE A 100 -33.82 4.66 -1.93
CA PHE A 100 -34.28 5.20 -0.65
C PHE A 100 -33.14 5.12 0.38
N PRO A 101 -32.23 6.11 0.41
CA PRO A 101 -31.11 6.10 1.34
C PRO A 101 -31.60 6.37 2.78
N PRO A 102 -30.89 5.89 3.81
CA PRO A 102 -31.20 6.20 5.20
C PRO A 102 -31.11 7.71 5.46
N SER A 103 -31.98 8.23 6.33
CA SER A 103 -32.16 9.67 6.56
C SER A 103 -30.93 10.38 7.15
N THR A 104 -29.97 9.62 7.70
CA THR A 104 -28.73 10.16 8.28
C THR A 104 -27.56 9.23 7.98
N ILE A 105 -26.58 9.75 7.26
CA ILE A 105 -25.25 9.16 7.13
C ILE A 105 -24.35 10.09 7.95
N SER A 106 -23.96 9.65 9.15
CA SER A 106 -23.09 10.45 10.00
C SER A 106 -21.65 9.97 9.80
N ALA A 107 -20.77 10.89 9.41
CA ALA A 107 -19.35 10.61 9.35
C ALA A 107 -18.84 10.14 10.73
N SER A 108 -18.02 9.10 10.73
CA SER A 108 -17.40 8.62 11.96
C SER A 108 -16.50 9.70 12.57
N SER A 109 -16.41 9.73 13.90
CA SER A 109 -15.49 10.67 14.57
C SER A 109 -14.04 10.44 14.11
N LEU A 110 -13.17 11.46 14.14
CA LEU A 110 -11.75 11.35 13.74
C LEU A 110 -11.02 10.17 14.42
N LYS A 111 -11.32 9.90 15.69
CA LYS A 111 -10.74 8.76 16.44
C LYS A 111 -11.20 7.40 15.91
N MET A 112 -12.40 7.34 15.35
CA MET A 112 -12.95 6.13 14.72
C MET A 112 -12.46 5.99 13.28
N GLN A 113 -12.32 7.09 12.53
CA GLN A 113 -11.73 7.08 11.20
C GLN A 113 -10.32 6.48 11.18
N ASP A 114 -9.43 6.84 12.13
CA ASP A 114 -8.09 6.22 12.22
C ASP A 114 -8.18 4.68 12.38
N LYS A 115 -9.13 4.19 13.19
CA LYS A 115 -9.36 2.75 13.37
C LYS A 115 -9.90 2.08 12.11
N GLU A 116 -10.83 2.74 11.42
CA GLU A 116 -11.42 2.25 10.16
C GLU A 116 -10.36 2.18 9.06
N ILE A 117 -9.52 3.21 8.91
CA ILE A 117 -8.37 3.23 8.01
C ILE A 117 -7.45 2.04 8.32
N ARG A 118 -7.03 1.89 9.58
CA ARG A 118 -6.18 0.76 10.00
C ARG A 118 -6.83 -0.58 9.71
N ALA A 119 -8.14 -0.72 9.95
CA ALA A 119 -8.88 -1.94 9.69
C ALA A 119 -8.90 -2.30 8.19
N VAL A 120 -9.06 -1.32 7.30
CA VAL A 120 -8.98 -1.52 5.84
C VAL A 120 -7.60 -2.08 5.46
N PHE A 121 -6.51 -1.47 5.93
CA PHE A 121 -5.15 -1.97 5.67
C PHE A 121 -4.90 -3.36 6.28
N LEU A 122 -5.37 -3.62 7.51
CA LEU A 122 -5.24 -4.94 8.13
C LEU A 122 -5.98 -6.02 7.34
N ARG A 123 -7.18 -5.72 6.84
CA ARG A 123 -7.97 -6.62 5.98
C ARG A 123 -7.23 -6.91 4.68
N LEU A 124 -6.63 -5.90 4.06
CA LEU A 124 -5.77 -6.06 2.89
C LEU A 124 -4.60 -7.01 3.16
N PHE A 125 -3.83 -6.77 4.22
CA PHE A 125 -2.68 -7.63 4.55
C PHE A 125 -3.11 -9.07 4.86
N ALA A 126 -4.25 -9.26 5.53
CA ALA A 126 -4.79 -10.58 5.80
C ALA A 126 -5.18 -11.33 4.51
N GLN A 127 -5.70 -10.62 3.51
CA GLN A 127 -6.01 -11.18 2.19
C GLN A 127 -4.77 -11.45 1.35
N LEU A 128 -3.80 -10.52 1.32
CA LEU A 128 -2.56 -10.68 0.57
C LEU A 128 -1.75 -11.89 1.06
N LEU A 129 -1.73 -12.09 2.37
CA LEU A 129 -1.04 -13.20 3.02
C LEU A 129 -1.96 -14.39 3.26
N GLN A 130 -3.16 -14.40 2.69
CA GLN A 130 -4.08 -15.50 2.86
C GLN A 130 -3.40 -16.79 2.39
N GLY A 131 -3.30 -17.75 3.29
CA GLY A 131 -2.65 -19.02 3.02
C GLY A 131 -1.16 -19.10 3.33
N TYR A 132 -0.52 -18.06 3.90
CA TYR A 132 0.88 -18.15 4.35
C TYR A 132 1.11 -19.34 5.31
N ARG A 133 0.08 -19.73 6.07
CA ARG A 133 0.12 -20.86 7.00
C ARG A 133 0.33 -22.20 6.30
N TRP A 134 -0.10 -22.34 5.04
CA TRP A 134 0.15 -23.54 4.23
C TRP A 134 1.63 -23.69 3.86
N CYS A 135 2.39 -22.61 3.90
CA CYS A 135 3.84 -22.62 3.70
C CYS A 135 4.60 -22.92 4.99
N LEU A 136 3.95 -23.19 6.12
CA LEU A 136 4.62 -23.51 7.39
C LEU A 136 4.82 -25.02 7.51
N HIS A 137 6.06 -25.45 7.74
CA HIS A 137 6.42 -26.83 8.01
C HIS A 137 6.86 -26.98 9.47
N ILE A 138 6.20 -27.87 10.22
CA ILE A 138 6.50 -28.13 11.63
C ILE A 138 7.36 -29.39 11.72
N ILE A 139 8.57 -29.23 12.21
CA ILE A 139 9.56 -30.29 12.39
C ILE A 139 9.56 -30.72 13.86
N ARG A 140 9.19 -31.98 14.12
CA ARG A 140 9.03 -32.54 15.48
C ARG A 140 10.12 -33.54 15.89
N ILE A 141 11.22 -33.61 15.14
CA ILE A 141 12.35 -34.51 15.45
C ILE A 141 13.26 -33.97 16.56
N HIS A 142 13.08 -32.72 16.98
CA HIS A 142 13.82 -32.08 18.07
C HIS A 142 12.96 -32.01 19.35
N PRO A 143 13.56 -31.95 20.55
CA PRO A 143 12.84 -31.80 21.81
C PRO A 143 11.90 -30.58 21.83
N GLU A 144 12.31 -29.51 21.14
CA GLU A 144 11.46 -28.35 20.87
C GLU A 144 11.02 -28.35 19.40
N PRO A 145 9.71 -28.21 19.12
CA PRO A 145 9.21 -28.21 17.75
C PRO A 145 9.70 -26.98 16.99
N VAL A 146 10.29 -27.18 15.82
CA VAL A 146 10.83 -26.10 14.98
C VAL A 146 9.85 -25.81 13.85
N ILE A 147 9.45 -24.55 13.69
CA ILE A 147 8.63 -24.09 12.56
C ILE A 147 9.55 -23.50 11.49
N ARG A 148 9.45 -23.99 10.25
CA ARG A 148 10.16 -23.44 9.09
C ARG A 148 9.18 -22.99 8.02
N PHE A 149 9.55 -21.95 7.29
CA PHE A 149 8.80 -21.54 6.11
C PHE A 149 9.31 -22.31 4.90
N HIS A 150 8.44 -23.09 4.27
CA HIS A 150 8.70 -23.80 3.03
C HIS A 150 8.50 -22.83 1.87
N LYS A 151 9.62 -22.28 1.38
CA LYS A 151 9.66 -21.40 0.20
C LYS A 151 9.49 -22.28 -1.05
N VAL A 152 8.28 -22.73 -1.36
CA VAL A 152 8.00 -23.34 -2.67
C VAL A 152 8.29 -22.27 -3.73
N ARG A 153 9.12 -22.63 -4.71
CA ARG A 153 9.61 -21.76 -5.79
C ARG A 153 8.47 -21.14 -6.59
#